data_AF-A0A6P7GYX9-F1
#
_entry.id   AF-A0A6P7GYX9-F1
#
_cell.length_a   1.000
_cell.length_b   1.000
_cell.length_c   1.000
_cell.angle_alpha   90.00
_cell.angle_beta   90.00
_cell.angle_gamma   90.00
#
_symmetry.space_group_name_H-M   'P 1'
#
loop_
_entity.id
_entity.type
_entity.pdbx_description
1 polymer ?
#
loop_
_entity_poly.entity_id
_entity_poly.type
_entity_poly.pdbx_seq_one_letter_code
_entity_poly.pdbx_strand_id
1 'polypeptide(L)'
;ILLNCVGHIHQLEDRIIPLEKKLMFTIWLLRKPESFLAAGDRFGLPKSSGYKIFRPIIMELGRLTPQFIRWPNMQSVFEARSRGITGVVGAIDGCHIAIRQPIRNPIDFYNRKGFHYIVLQ
;
A
#
# COMPACT_ATOMS: atom_id res chain seq x y z
N ILE A 1 -2.30 18.86 -1.70
CA ILE A 1 -1.56 18.27 -2.84
C ILE A 1 -2.44 17.26 -3.58
N LEU A 2 -2.73 16.07 -3.02
CA LEU A 2 -3.54 15.04 -3.68
C LEU A 2 -4.95 15.52 -4.11
N LEU A 3 -5.65 16.28 -3.26
CA LEU A 3 -6.96 16.84 -3.58
C LEU A 3 -6.93 17.72 -4.84
N ASN A 4 -5.85 18.50 -5.04
CA ASN A 4 -5.68 19.37 -6.20
C ASN A 4 -5.33 18.55 -7.45
N CYS A 5 -4.55 17.48 -7.30
CA CYS A 5 -4.22 16.59 -8.42
C CYS A 5 -5.43 15.82 -8.95
N VAL A 6 -6.35 15.43 -8.06
CA VAL A 6 -7.57 14.68 -8.41
C VAL A 6 -8.77 15.60 -8.70
N GLY A 7 -8.70 16.87 -8.26
CA GLY A 7 -9.79 17.85 -8.29
C GLY A 7 -10.28 18.28 -9.67
N HIS A 8 -9.53 18.00 -10.74
CA HIS A 8 -9.91 18.38 -12.11
C HIS A 8 -10.92 17.43 -12.79
N ILE A 9 -11.41 16.40 -12.10
CA ILE A 9 -12.22 15.34 -12.71
C ILE A 9 -13.71 15.57 -12.47
N HIS A 10 -14.39 16.06 -13.51
CA HIS A 10 -15.85 16.24 -13.56
C HIS A 10 -16.65 14.94 -13.27
N GLN A 11 -16.11 13.76 -13.57
CA GLN A 11 -16.78 12.47 -13.33
C GLN A 11 -16.82 12.04 -11.86
N LEU A 12 -15.99 12.63 -11.00
CA LEU A 12 -15.97 12.36 -9.55
C LEU A 12 -16.95 13.26 -8.80
N GLU A 13 -17.59 14.21 -9.46
CA GLU A 13 -18.63 15.10 -8.92
C GLU A 13 -19.99 14.40 -8.85
N ASP A 14 -20.06 13.23 -8.20
CA ASP A 14 -21.33 12.82 -7.61
C ASP A 14 -21.66 13.89 -6.55
N ARG A 15 -22.51 14.87 -6.90
CA ARG A 15 -22.72 16.15 -6.18
C ARG A 15 -23.09 15.99 -4.70
N ILE A 16 -23.54 14.80 -4.31
CA ILE A 16 -24.00 14.49 -2.95
C ILE A 16 -22.82 14.30 -1.98
N ILE A 17 -21.68 13.78 -2.45
CA ILE A 17 -20.55 13.43 -1.59
C ILE A 17 -19.32 14.25 -2.00
N PRO A 18 -18.77 15.09 -1.10
CA PRO A 18 -17.58 15.89 -1.39
C PRO A 18 -16.38 15.03 -1.82
N LEU A 19 -15.56 15.57 -2.75
CA LEU A 19 -14.37 14.87 -3.25
C LEU A 19 -13.38 14.51 -2.13
N GLU A 20 -13.21 15.40 -1.15
CA GLU A 20 -12.35 15.16 0.01
C GLU A 20 -12.78 13.90 0.77
N LYS A 21 -14.08 13.73 0.98
CA LYS A 21 -14.65 12.55 1.64
C LYS A 21 -14.42 11.28 0.81
N LYS A 22 -14.54 11.36 -0.52
CA LYS A 22 -14.25 10.25 -1.45
C LYS A 22 -12.78 9.83 -1.40
N LEU A 23 -11.87 10.80 -1.34
CA LEU A 23 -10.43 10.56 -1.22
C LEU A 23 -10.07 9.93 0.12
N MET A 24 -10.57 10.49 1.23
CA MET A 24 -10.30 9.94 2.56
C MET A 24 -10.81 8.50 2.70
N PHE A 25 -12.01 8.22 2.19
CA PHE A 25 -12.57 6.87 2.15
C PHE A 25 -11.68 5.89 1.37
N THR A 26 -11.18 6.32 0.20
CA THR A 26 -10.31 5.48 -0.64
C THR A 26 -8.96 5.22 0.02
N ILE A 27 -8.33 6.26 0.58
CA ILE A 27 -7.05 6.13 1.31
C ILE A 27 -7.21 5.23 2.53
N TRP A 28 -8.34 5.33 3.24
CA TRP A 28 -8.63 4.46 4.37
C TRP A 28 -8.61 2.98 3.98
N LEU A 29 -9.32 2.63 2.89
CA LEU A 29 -9.37 1.27 2.35
C LEU A 29 -8.03 0.76 1.81
N LEU A 30 -7.18 1.64 1.28
CA LEU A 30 -5.82 1.27 0.88
C LEU A 30 -4.91 0.98 2.07
N ARG A 31 -5.11 1.70 3.18
CA ARG A 31 -4.30 1.56 4.40
C ARG A 31 -4.74 0.38 5.26
N LYS A 32 -6.03 0.10 5.32
CA LYS A 32 -6.64 -0.93 6.19
C LYS A 32 -7.43 -1.90 5.33
N PRO A 33 -7.18 -3.22 5.42
CA PRO A 33 -7.95 -4.22 4.70
C PRO A 33 -9.33 -4.40 5.35
N GLU A 34 -10.19 -3.38 5.25
CA GLU A 34 -11.58 -3.40 5.71
C GLU A 34 -12.53 -3.60 4.52
N SER A 35 -13.73 -4.10 4.80
CA SER A 35 -14.78 -4.19 3.79
C SER A 35 -15.37 -2.81 3.49
N PHE A 36 -15.96 -2.65 2.30
CA PHE A 36 -16.71 -1.43 1.95
C PHE A 36 -17.87 -1.13 2.91
N LEU A 37 -18.43 -2.16 3.57
CA LEU A 37 -19.47 -1.97 4.58
C LEU A 37 -18.89 -1.30 5.83
N ALA A 38 -17.84 -1.89 6.40
CA ALA A 38 -17.22 -1.37 7.62
C ALA A 38 -16.63 0.04 7.42
N ALA A 39 -15.95 0.27 6.29
CA ALA A 39 -15.48 1.61 5.95
C ALA A 39 -16.65 2.55 5.64
N GLY A 40 -17.71 2.06 4.99
CA GLY A 40 -18.90 2.83 4.68
C GLY A 40 -19.58 3.40 5.93
N ASP A 41 -19.78 2.55 6.93
CA ASP A 41 -20.37 2.93 8.22
C ASP A 41 -19.56 4.04 8.91
N ARG A 42 -18.22 3.93 8.92
CA ARG A 42 -17.32 4.96 9.49
C ARG A 42 -17.45 6.31 8.79
N PHE A 43 -17.62 6.31 7.48
CA PHE A 43 -17.72 7.52 6.67
C PHE A 43 -19.18 7.96 6.45
N GLY A 44 -20.18 7.26 7.00
CA GLY A 44 -21.59 7.55 6.74
C GLY A 44 -21.93 7.45 5.25
N LEU A 45 -21.48 6.36 4.61
CA LEU A 45 -21.68 6.07 3.19
C LEU A 45 -22.45 4.75 3.03
N PRO A 46 -23.50 4.70 2.22
CA PRO A 46 -24.17 3.44 1.91
C PRO A 46 -23.20 2.45 1.26
N LYS A 47 -23.27 1.16 1.64
CA LYS A 47 -22.44 0.09 1.08
C LYS A 47 -22.46 0.06 -0.46
N SER A 48 -23.62 0.33 -1.06
CA SER A 48 -23.82 0.38 -2.52
C SER A 48 -23.00 1.47 -3.23
N SER A 49 -22.53 2.48 -2.49
CA SER A 49 -21.74 3.61 -3.01
C SER A 49 -20.24 3.39 -2.84
N GLY A 50 -19.80 2.51 -1.94
CA GLY A 50 -18.37 2.32 -1.62
C GLY A 50 -17.51 1.98 -2.84
N TYR A 51 -17.92 0.99 -3.64
CA TYR A 51 -17.19 0.64 -4.86
C TYR A 51 -17.22 1.74 -5.93
N LYS A 52 -18.37 2.44 -6.08
CA LYS A 52 -18.54 3.55 -7.03
C LYS A 52 -17.64 4.74 -6.70
N ILE A 53 -17.34 4.94 -5.41
CA ILE A 53 -16.40 5.96 -4.93
C ILE A 53 -14.95 5.48 -5.09
N PHE A 54 -14.67 4.25 -4.65
CA PHE A 54 -13.31 3.72 -4.60
C PHE A 54 -12.67 3.56 -5.98
N ARG A 55 -13.41 2.96 -6.94
CA ARG A 55 -12.86 2.61 -8.26
C ARG A 55 -12.36 3.84 -9.05
N PRO A 56 -13.13 4.93 -9.21
CA PRO A 56 -12.66 6.07 -9.98
C PRO A 56 -11.46 6.78 -9.32
N ILE A 57 -11.45 6.87 -7.98
CA ILE A 57 -10.35 7.49 -7.23
C ILE A 57 -9.06 6.67 -7.40
N ILE A 58 -9.12 5.34 -7.25
CA ILE A 58 -7.91 4.50 -7.38
C ILE A 58 -7.36 4.51 -8.81
N MET A 59 -8.23 4.57 -9.83
CA MET A 59 -7.80 4.70 -11.22
C MET A 59 -7.02 6.00 -11.46
N GLU A 60 -7.48 7.13 -10.90
CA GLU A 60 -6.74 8.38 -11.04
C GLU A 60 -5.42 8.37 -10.26
N LEU A 61 -5.43 7.86 -9.04
CA LEU A 61 -4.18 7.67 -8.29
C LEU A 61 -3.18 6.83 -9.09
N GLY A 62 -3.66 5.77 -9.76
CA GLY A 62 -2.87 4.96 -10.67
C GLY A 62 -2.28 5.76 -11.85
N ARG A 63 -3.02 6.72 -12.39
CA ARG A 63 -2.56 7.61 -13.47
C ARG A 63 -1.49 8.61 -12.99
N LEU A 64 -1.56 9.01 -11.72
CA LEU A 64 -0.58 9.88 -11.08
C LEU A 64 0.69 9.12 -10.65
N THR A 65 0.62 7.80 -10.47
CA THR A 65 1.73 6.93 -10.05
C THR A 65 3.06 7.25 -10.76
N PRO A 66 3.14 7.37 -12.10
CA PRO A 66 4.42 7.63 -12.78
C PRO A 66 5.06 8.99 -12.44
N GLN A 67 4.26 9.97 -11.98
CA GLN A 67 4.76 11.30 -11.62
C GLN A 67 5.48 11.29 -10.27
N PHE A 68 4.98 10.46 -9.33
CA PHE A 68 5.46 10.40 -7.95
C PHE A 68 6.35 9.18 -7.67
N ILE A 69 6.08 8.06 -8.34
CA ILE A 69 6.84 6.81 -8.24
C ILE A 69 7.73 6.72 -9.47
N ARG A 70 8.97 7.21 -9.33
CA ARG A 70 10.02 7.06 -10.34
C ARG A 70 10.85 5.86 -9.98
N TRP A 71 10.84 4.87 -10.86
CA TRP A 71 11.83 3.81 -10.81
C TRP A 71 13.20 4.39 -11.16
N PRO A 72 14.26 4.06 -10.40
CA PRO A 72 15.61 4.42 -10.80
C PRO A 72 15.90 3.79 -12.16
N ASN A 73 16.62 4.49 -13.05
CA ASN A 73 17.04 3.91 -14.33
C ASN A 73 17.99 2.74 -14.01
N MET A 74 17.51 1.51 -14.23
CA MET A 74 17.54 0.48 -13.18
C MET A 74 18.67 -0.53 -13.28
N GLN A 75 19.52 -0.50 -14.30
CA GLN A 75 20.57 -1.52 -14.40
C GLN A 75 21.64 -1.33 -13.32
N SER A 76 22.24 -0.14 -13.17
CA SER A 76 23.46 -0.04 -12.37
C SER A 76 23.29 -0.14 -10.85
N VAL A 77 22.24 0.45 -10.27
CA VAL A 77 22.14 0.56 -8.79
C VAL A 77 21.81 -0.77 -8.15
N PHE A 78 20.85 -1.51 -8.70
CA PHE A 78 20.50 -2.81 -8.16
C PHE A 78 21.52 -3.85 -8.58
N GLU A 79 22.00 -3.91 -9.82
CA GLU A 79 23.10 -4.85 -10.17
C GLU A 79 24.33 -4.68 -9.28
N ALA A 80 24.73 -3.44 -8.97
CA ALA A 80 25.86 -3.18 -8.08
C ALA A 80 25.58 -3.56 -6.61
N ARG A 81 24.32 -3.49 -6.15
CA ARG A 81 23.94 -3.77 -4.75
C ARG A 81 23.46 -5.19 -4.50
N SER A 82 23.09 -5.93 -5.55
CA SER A 82 22.52 -7.27 -5.49
C SER A 82 23.54 -8.38 -5.26
N ARG A 83 24.84 -8.06 -5.15
CA ARG A 83 25.93 -9.02 -4.87
C ARG A 83 25.88 -10.28 -5.76
N GLY A 84 25.56 -10.10 -7.04
CA GLY A 84 25.51 -11.20 -8.03
C GLY A 84 24.13 -11.78 -8.30
N ILE A 85 23.07 -11.34 -7.61
CA ILE A 85 21.69 -11.71 -7.96
C ILE A 85 21.26 -10.89 -9.19
N THR A 86 21.03 -11.58 -10.30
CA THR A 86 20.61 -10.95 -11.57
C THR A 86 19.09 -10.73 -11.59
N GLY A 87 18.63 -9.71 -12.31
CA GLY A 87 17.20 -9.41 -12.45
C GLY A 87 16.55 -8.73 -11.24
N VAL A 88 17.34 -8.23 -10.27
CA VAL A 88 16.81 -7.48 -9.13
C VAL A 88 16.35 -6.09 -9.57
N VAL A 89 15.06 -5.82 -9.37
CA VAL A 89 14.41 -4.54 -9.70
C VAL A 89 14.20 -3.63 -8.49
N GLY A 90 14.50 -4.12 -7.29
CA GLY A 90 14.19 -3.46 -6.03
C GLY A 90 14.57 -4.32 -4.84
N ALA A 91 14.65 -3.70 -3.67
CA ALA A 91 14.68 -4.39 -2.38
C ALA A 91 13.44 -3.97 -1.59
N ILE A 92 12.66 -4.96 -1.13
CA ILE A 92 11.57 -4.74 -0.17
C ILE A 92 12.15 -5.07 1.19
N ASP A 93 11.84 -4.27 2.21
CA ASP A 93 12.34 -4.50 3.58
C ASP A 93 12.07 -5.94 4.04
N GLY A 94 12.94 -6.44 4.93
CA GLY A 94 12.93 -7.83 5.35
C GLY A 94 11.59 -8.23 5.97
N CYS A 95 11.01 -9.34 5.52
CA CYS A 95 9.79 -9.87 6.11
C CYS A 95 10.14 -10.79 7.28
N HIS A 96 9.52 -10.58 8.44
CA HIS A 96 9.72 -11.44 9.61
C HIS A 96 8.72 -12.60 9.58
N ILE A 97 9.18 -13.81 9.26
CA ILE A 97 8.36 -15.01 9.28
C ILE A 97 8.51 -15.66 10.65
N ALA A 98 7.44 -15.71 11.42
CA ALA A 98 7.45 -16.36 12.73
C ALA A 98 7.72 -17.87 12.59
N ILE A 99 8.59 -18.40 13.44
CA ILE A 99 8.92 -19.82 13.49
C ILE A 99 8.76 -20.35 14.92
N ARG A 100 8.68 -21.67 15.06
CA ARG A 100 8.88 -22.32 16.35
C ARG A 100 10.34 -22.12 16.80
N GLN A 101 10.57 -22.16 18.11
CA GLN A 101 11.92 -22.11 18.65
C GLN A 101 12.81 -23.17 17.97
N PRO A 102 13.89 -22.77 17.31
CA PRO A 102 14.77 -23.73 16.65
C PRO A 102 15.58 -24.50 17.69
N ILE A 103 15.89 -25.75 17.35
CA ILE A 103 16.65 -26.67 18.22
C ILE A 103 18.09 -26.16 18.43
N ARG A 104 18.65 -25.50 17.41
CA ARG A 104 20.00 -24.93 17.44
C ARG A 104 19.92 -23.41 17.47
N ASN A 105 20.75 -22.80 18.33
CA ASN A 105 20.92 -21.35 18.49
C ASN A 105 19.60 -20.56 18.61
N PRO A 106 18.68 -20.90 19.52
CA PRO A 106 17.37 -20.26 19.63
C PRO A 106 17.45 -18.74 19.88
N ILE A 107 18.49 -18.28 20.58
CA ILE A 107 18.70 -16.86 20.90
C ILE A 107 18.86 -16.03 19.62
N ASP A 108 19.52 -16.56 18.59
CA ASP A 108 19.77 -15.86 17.33
C ASP A 108 18.49 -15.56 16.56
N PHE A 109 17.45 -16.35 16.79
CA PHE A 109 16.15 -16.19 16.15
C PHE A 109 15.14 -15.47 17.04
N TYR A 110 15.48 -15.12 18.29
CA TYR A 110 14.56 -14.51 19.24
C TYR A 110 14.57 -12.98 19.12
N ASN A 111 13.40 -12.37 18.86
CA ASN A 111 13.29 -10.92 18.77
C ASN A 111 12.91 -10.21 20.07
N ARG A 112 13.04 -8.88 20.06
CA ARG A 112 12.53 -7.96 21.08
C ARG A 112 11.01 -8.01 21.29
N LYS A 113 10.26 -8.62 20.37
CA LYS A 113 8.80 -8.81 20.45
C LYS A 113 8.42 -10.13 21.13
N GLY A 114 9.40 -10.90 21.62
CA GLY A 114 9.18 -12.08 22.42
C GLY A 114 8.91 -13.38 21.64
N PHE A 115 9.20 -13.42 20.33
CA PHE A 115 8.99 -14.62 19.52
C PHE A 115 10.17 -14.94 18.59
N HIS A 116 10.26 -16.20 18.16
CA HIS A 116 11.29 -16.66 17.23
C HIS A 116 10.88 -16.39 15.78
N TYR A 117 11.78 -15.91 14.94
CA TYR A 117 11.48 -15.58 13.54
C TYR A 117 12.72 -15.69 12.63
N ILE A 118 12.48 -15.83 11.34
CA ILE A 118 13.50 -15.66 10.30
C ILE A 118 13.20 -14.40 9.48
N VAL A 119 14.24 -13.71 9.03
CA VAL A 119 14.10 -12.59 8.08
C VAL A 119 14.18 -13.17 6.67
N LEU A 120 13.16 -12.90 5.86
CA LEU A 120 13.22 -13.07 4.41
C LEU A 120 13.77 -11.75 3.83
N GLN A 121 14.99 -11.77 3.25
CA GLN A 121 15.62 -10.64 2.55
C GLN A 121 15.84 -10.96 1.08
#